data_AF-A0A419K4P6-F1
#
_entry.id   AF-A0A419K4P6-F1
#
_cell.length_a   1.000
_cell.length_b   1.000
_cell.length_c   1.000
_cell.angle_alpha   90.00
_cell.angle_beta   90.00
_cell.angle_gamma   90.00
#
_symmetry.space_group_name_H-M   'P 1'
#
loop_
_entity.id
_entity.type
_entity.pdbx_description
1 polymer ?
#
loop_
_entity_poly.entity_id
_entity_poly.type
_entity_poly.pdbx_seq_one_letter_code
_entity_poly.pdbx_strand_id
1 'polypeptide(L)'
;TIIQQIDKLAKLREAFLKEFDKLGVKQRKRKIALIYMPFYLACYKTEAGKRYSSFPPSIVNSISFSVKVKGALRKPKIKQLLQPRSKEITSLLNKFPLLLEENAVFNREIDEACLKANMLGTKESIRSLKIGLDKLKDEGWLSDKERETFIKSLAENQ
;
A
#
# COMPACT_ATOMS: atom_id res chain seq x y z
N THR A 1 1.87 -33.73 21.17
CA THR A 1 0.45 -33.29 21.36
C THR A 1 0.25 -31.88 20.83
N ILE A 2 -0.96 -31.50 20.39
CA ILE A 2 -1.26 -30.14 19.85
C ILE A 2 -0.81 -29.03 20.83
N ILE A 3 -0.95 -29.25 22.14
CA ILE A 3 -0.53 -28.33 23.20
C ILE A 3 0.98 -28.01 23.12
N GLN A 4 1.83 -29.00 22.85
CA GLN A 4 3.28 -28.79 22.72
C GLN A 4 3.64 -28.00 21.46
N GLN A 5 2.85 -28.12 20.38
CA GLN A 5 3.05 -27.34 19.16
C GLN A 5 2.67 -25.87 19.37
N ILE A 6 1.58 -25.61 20.11
CA ILE A 6 1.16 -24.25 20.50
C ILE A 6 2.22 -23.60 21.39
N ASP A 7 2.74 -24.33 22.38
CA ASP A 7 3.78 -23.82 23.28
C ASP A 7 5.09 -23.51 22.54
N LYS A 8 5.47 -24.35 21.58
CA LYS A 8 6.62 -24.09 20.70
C LYS A 8 6.42 -22.85 19.83
N LEU A 9 5.22 -22.66 19.28
CA LEU A 9 4.87 -21.46 18.49
C LEU A 9 4.85 -20.19 19.35
N ALA A 10 4.36 -20.28 20.60
CA ALA A 10 4.37 -19.16 21.54
C ALA A 10 5.80 -18.73 21.89
N LYS A 11 6.68 -19.69 22.23
CA LYS A 11 8.10 -19.43 22.51
C LYS A 11 8.85 -18.84 21.32
N LEU A 12 8.58 -19.35 20.11
CA LEU A 12 9.13 -18.77 18.88
C LEU A 12 8.68 -17.32 18.71
N ARG A 13 7.39 -17.03 18.91
CA ARG A 13 6.84 -15.68 18.82
C ARG A 13 7.50 -14.73 19.80
N GLU A 14 7.70 -15.14 21.06
CA GLU A 14 8.39 -14.34 22.07
C GLU A 14 9.86 -14.07 21.71
N ALA A 15 10.57 -15.09 21.21
CA ALA A 15 11.95 -14.94 20.76
C ALA A 15 12.06 -13.96 19.57
N PHE A 16 11.17 -14.08 18.59
CA PHE A 16 11.10 -13.13 17.48
C PHE A 16 10.84 -11.70 17.95
N LEU A 17 9.91 -11.49 18.89
CA LEU A 17 9.63 -10.16 19.45
C LEU A 17 10.87 -9.54 20.10
N LYS A 18 11.64 -10.33 20.86
CA LYS A 18 12.89 -9.88 21.49
C LYS A 18 13.97 -9.51 20.47
N GLU A 19 14.05 -10.20 19.33
CA GLU A 19 14.97 -9.82 18.25
C GLU A 19 14.55 -8.51 17.58
N PHE A 20 13.26 -8.25 17.39
CA PHE A 20 12.79 -6.98 16.85
C PHE A 20 13.12 -5.79 17.77
N ASP A 21 12.99 -5.96 19.09
CA ASP A 21 13.37 -4.93 20.06
C ASP A 21 14.88 -4.61 19.98
N LYS A 22 15.73 -5.63 19.81
CA LYS A 22 17.19 -5.45 19.59
C LYS A 22 17.51 -4.69 18.30
N LEU A 23 16.66 -4.79 17.28
CA LEU A 23 16.78 -4.05 16.02
C LEU A 23 16.24 -2.61 16.11
N GLY A 24 15.94 -2.11 17.31
CA GLY A 24 15.36 -0.77 17.51
C GLY A 24 13.94 -0.63 16.96
N VAL A 25 13.30 -1.76 16.63
CA VAL A 25 11.89 -1.82 16.24
C VAL A 25 11.10 -2.02 17.52
N LYS A 26 10.79 -0.93 18.24
CA LYS A 26 9.80 -0.93 19.32
C LYS A 26 8.46 -1.36 18.72
N GLN A 27 8.18 -2.66 18.68
CA GLN A 27 6.87 -3.16 18.28
C GLN A 27 5.90 -2.79 19.41
N ARG A 28 5.32 -1.58 19.36
CA ARG A 28 4.10 -1.29 20.11
C ARG A 28 3.11 -2.38 19.74
N LYS A 29 2.73 -3.25 20.70
CA LYS A 29 1.88 -4.45 20.55
C LYS A 29 0.86 -4.27 19.42
N ARG A 30 1.27 -4.62 18.20
CA ARG A 30 0.43 -4.45 17.02
C ARG A 30 -0.38 -5.72 16.91
N LYS A 31 -1.71 -5.61 16.76
CA LYS A 31 -2.46 -6.72 16.18
C LYS A 31 -1.85 -6.92 14.79
N ILE A 32 -1.24 -8.09 14.57
CA ILE A 32 -0.74 -8.45 13.25
C ILE A 32 -1.95 -8.41 12.33
N ALA A 33 -1.98 -7.44 11.42
CA ALA A 33 -3.06 -7.25 10.48
C ALA A 33 -2.61 -7.78 9.13
N LEU A 34 -3.30 -8.80 8.63
CA LEU A 34 -3.21 -9.23 7.25
C LEU A 34 -4.30 -8.49 6.47
N ILE A 35 -3.90 -7.56 5.62
CA ILE A 35 -4.85 -6.77 4.83
C ILE A 35 -4.82 -7.27 3.39
N TYR A 36 -5.99 -7.60 2.86
CA TYR A 36 -6.17 -7.91 1.46
C TYR A 36 -6.46 -6.62 0.69
N MET A 37 -5.53 -6.24 -0.18
CA MET A 37 -5.72 -5.10 -1.08
C MET A 37 -6.31 -5.61 -2.39
N PRO A 38 -7.45 -5.05 -2.85
CA PRO A 38 -8.00 -5.38 -4.15
C PRO A 38 -7.12 -4.83 -5.29
N PHE A 39 -7.52 -5.12 -6.53
CA PHE A 39 -6.91 -4.53 -7.71
C PHE A 39 -7.15 -3.02 -7.77
N TYR A 40 -6.12 -2.25 -8.13
CA TYR A 40 -6.23 -0.81 -8.38
C TYR A 40 -5.56 -0.44 -9.71
N LEU A 41 -6.16 0.56 -10.38
CA LEU A 41 -5.57 1.24 -11.53
C LEU A 41 -5.28 2.69 -11.15
N ALA A 42 -4.04 3.12 -11.28
CA ALA A 42 -3.67 4.53 -11.13
C ALA A 42 -3.52 5.16 -12.51
N CYS A 43 -4.19 6.30 -12.72
CA CYS A 43 -4.01 7.13 -13.90
C CYS A 43 -3.20 8.38 -13.51
N TYR A 44 -2.02 8.53 -14.10
CA TYR A 44 -1.21 9.73 -14.00
C TYR A 44 -1.48 10.59 -15.23
N LYS A 45 -2.02 11.79 -15.02
CA LYS A 45 -2.31 12.73 -16.09
C LYS A 45 -1.24 13.82 -16.12
N THR A 46 -0.68 14.07 -17.29
CA THR A 46 0.19 15.21 -17.59
C THR A 46 -0.37 15.96 -18.80
N GLU A 47 0.20 17.12 -19.13
CA GLU A 47 -0.15 17.84 -20.37
C GLU A 47 0.12 16.99 -21.63
N ALA A 48 1.13 16.12 -21.58
CA ALA A 48 1.52 15.23 -22.67
C ALA A 48 0.61 13.99 -22.82
N GLY A 49 -0.28 13.72 -21.86
CA GLY A 49 -1.23 12.61 -21.95
C GLY A 49 -1.50 11.89 -20.63
N LYS A 50 -2.07 10.69 -20.72
CA LYS A 50 -2.38 9.82 -19.58
C LYS A 50 -1.44 8.62 -19.57
N ARG A 51 -0.99 8.22 -18.39
CA ARG A 51 -0.24 6.99 -18.16
C ARG A 51 -0.92 6.17 -17.09
N TYR A 52 -1.22 4.91 -17.41
CA TYR A 52 -1.83 4.00 -16.45
C TYR A 52 -0.79 3.12 -15.75
N SER A 53 -1.07 2.73 -14.52
CA SER A 53 -0.29 1.75 -13.76
C SER A 53 -1.22 0.84 -12.99
N SER A 54 -1.11 -0.46 -13.24
CA SER A 54 -1.88 -1.48 -12.55
C SER A 54 -1.19 -1.93 -11.26
N PHE A 55 -1.98 -2.14 -10.22
CA PHE A 55 -1.56 -2.70 -8.94
C PHE A 55 -2.35 -3.99 -8.69
N PRO A 56 -1.70 -5.16 -8.69
CA PRO A 56 -2.42 -6.43 -8.58
C PRO A 56 -3.00 -6.62 -7.17
N PRO A 57 -4.01 -7.48 -7.02
CA PRO A 57 -4.49 -7.89 -5.72
C PRO A 57 -3.33 -8.42 -4.87
N SER A 58 -3.14 -7.82 -3.70
CA SER A 58 -1.91 -7.96 -2.93
C SER A 58 -2.19 -8.20 -1.46
N ILE A 59 -1.27 -8.92 -0.83
CA ILE A 59 -1.23 -9.13 0.60
C ILE A 59 -0.28 -8.11 1.21
N VAL A 60 -0.72 -7.43 2.26
CA VAL A 60 0.10 -6.49 3.03
C VAL A 60 0.22 -6.98 4.47
N ASN A 61 1.46 -7.05 4.96
CA ASN A 61 1.78 -7.43 6.33
C ASN A 61 2.45 -6.26 7.07
N SER A 62 1.98 -5.97 8.29
CA SER A 62 2.52 -4.93 9.17
C SER A 62 3.96 -5.19 9.65
N ILE A 63 4.45 -6.44 9.61
CA ILE A 63 5.80 -6.81 10.09
C ILE A 63 6.89 -6.43 9.07
N SER A 64 6.67 -6.70 7.78
CA SER A 64 7.58 -6.31 6.70
C SER A 64 7.68 -4.80 6.51
N PHE A 65 6.67 -4.08 6.98
CA PHE A 65 6.59 -2.62 6.94
C PHE A 65 7.67 -2.03 7.88
N SER A 66 7.79 -2.50 9.14
CA SER A 66 8.54 -1.76 10.19
C SER A 66 10.06 -1.89 10.09
N VAL A 67 10.54 -2.98 9.51
CA VAL A 67 11.98 -3.25 9.34
C VAL A 67 12.56 -2.53 8.12
N LYS A 68 11.78 -2.44 7.03
CA LYS A 68 12.27 -1.86 5.76
C LYS A 68 12.22 -0.33 5.72
N VAL A 69 11.29 0.29 6.44
CA VAL A 69 11.14 1.75 6.41
C VAL A 69 12.20 2.45 7.27
N LYS A 70 12.65 1.88 8.39
CA LYS A 70 13.69 2.52 9.22
C LYS A 70 15.09 2.55 8.60
N GLY A 71 15.42 1.59 7.71
CA GLY A 71 16.77 1.47 7.13
C GLY A 71 16.95 1.99 5.70
N ALA A 72 15.87 2.23 4.95
CA ALA A 72 15.93 2.45 3.49
C ALA A 72 15.19 3.72 3.01
N LEU A 73 15.10 4.75 3.86
CA LEU A 73 14.56 6.08 3.52
C LEU A 73 15.47 6.88 2.57
N ARG A 74 15.77 6.32 1.39
CA ARG A 74 16.23 7.11 0.25
C ARG A 74 15.33 7.06 -0.98
N LYS A 75 14.38 6.13 -1.11
CA LYS A 75 13.26 6.22 -2.09
C LYS A 75 12.05 5.41 -1.60
N PRO A 76 10.81 5.91 -1.76
CA PRO A 76 9.61 5.19 -1.33
C PRO A 76 9.35 4.01 -2.28
N LYS A 77 9.90 2.83 -1.98
CA LYS A 77 9.54 1.59 -2.70
C LYS A 77 8.22 1.04 -2.13
N ILE A 78 7.13 1.79 -2.28
CA ILE A 78 5.76 1.36 -1.92
C ILE A 78 5.42 0.01 -2.58
N LYS A 79 5.95 -0.24 -3.79
CA LYS A 79 5.81 -1.54 -4.49
C LYS A 79 6.38 -2.74 -3.72
N GLN A 80 7.36 -2.55 -2.84
CA GLN A 80 7.90 -3.64 -2.01
C GLN A 80 7.02 -3.99 -0.80
N LEU A 81 5.98 -3.18 -0.54
CA LEU A 81 4.99 -3.42 0.51
C LEU A 81 3.85 -4.32 0.03
N LEU A 82 3.56 -4.29 -1.27
CA LEU A 82 2.52 -5.07 -1.90
C LEU A 82 3.14 -6.39 -2.36
N GLN A 83 2.70 -7.50 -1.77
CA GLN A 83 3.06 -8.83 -2.27
C GLN A 83 1.90 -9.33 -3.13
N PRO A 84 2.07 -9.43 -4.46
CA PRO A 84 1.00 -9.92 -5.33
C PRO A 84 0.60 -11.34 -4.93
N ARG A 85 -0.70 -11.60 -4.86
CA ARG A 85 -1.23 -12.91 -4.43
C ARG A 85 -1.13 -13.97 -5.52
N SER A 86 -1.17 -13.58 -6.79
CA SER A 86 -1.08 -14.50 -7.94
C SER A 86 -0.18 -13.89 -9.01
N LYS A 87 0.71 -14.72 -9.56
CA LYS A 87 1.58 -14.34 -10.66
C LYS A 87 0.81 -14.22 -11.98
N GLU A 88 -0.18 -15.08 -12.16
CA GLU A 88 -1.03 -15.17 -13.34
C GLU A 88 -1.90 -13.92 -13.47
N ILE A 89 -2.59 -13.54 -12.38
CA ILE A 89 -3.36 -12.29 -12.31
C ILE A 89 -2.43 -11.09 -12.53
N THR A 90 -1.25 -11.09 -11.92
CA THR A 90 -0.27 -10.00 -12.12
C THR A 90 0.15 -9.90 -13.59
N SER A 91 0.44 -11.02 -14.24
CA SER A 91 0.82 -11.06 -15.65
C SER A 91 -0.30 -10.56 -16.57
N LEU A 92 -1.55 -10.94 -16.29
CA LEU A 92 -2.72 -10.42 -16.99
C LEU A 92 -2.84 -8.89 -16.82
N LEU A 93 -2.77 -8.40 -15.59
CA LEU A 93 -2.92 -6.99 -15.27
C LEU A 93 -1.74 -6.13 -15.77
N ASN A 94 -0.57 -6.71 -15.99
CA ASN A 94 0.56 -5.98 -16.59
C ASN A 94 0.33 -5.69 -18.09
N LYS A 95 -0.59 -6.40 -18.75
CA LYS A 95 -0.97 -6.14 -20.15
C LYS A 95 -2.04 -5.04 -20.28
N PHE A 96 -2.74 -4.71 -19.19
CA PHE A 96 -3.80 -3.69 -19.20
C PHE A 96 -3.33 -2.33 -19.75
N PRO A 97 -2.18 -1.77 -19.32
CA PRO A 97 -1.71 -0.50 -19.85
C PRO A 97 -1.51 -0.51 -21.37
N LEU A 98 -0.99 -1.61 -21.93
CA LEU A 98 -0.81 -1.76 -23.38
C LEU A 98 -2.17 -1.76 -24.11
N LEU A 99 -3.15 -2.49 -23.58
CA LEU A 99 -4.50 -2.53 -24.16
C LEU A 99 -5.21 -1.18 -24.08
N LEU A 100 -4.96 -0.39 -23.03
CA LEU A 100 -5.49 0.96 -22.89
C LEU A 100 -4.86 1.93 -23.91
N GLU A 101 -3.61 1.71 -24.30
CA GLU A 101 -2.92 2.50 -25.33
C GLU A 101 -3.39 2.11 -26.74
N GLU A 102 -3.60 0.83 -27.01
CA GLU A 102 -3.91 0.31 -28.35
C GLU A 102 -5.41 0.39 -28.71
N ASN A 103 -6.32 0.39 -27.72
CA ASN A 103 -7.75 0.32 -27.96
C ASN A 103 -8.51 1.50 -27.33
N ALA A 104 -8.88 2.47 -28.16
CA ALA A 104 -9.57 3.70 -27.74
C ALA A 104 -10.96 3.44 -27.11
N VAL A 105 -11.71 2.44 -27.59
CA VAL A 105 -13.02 2.08 -27.03
C VAL A 105 -12.84 1.52 -25.63
N PHE A 106 -11.89 0.59 -25.46
CA PHE A 106 -11.57 0.02 -24.16
C PHE A 106 -11.05 1.08 -23.17
N ASN A 107 -10.19 1.99 -23.64
CA ASN A 107 -9.69 3.10 -22.83
C ASN A 107 -10.84 3.96 -22.30
N ARG A 108 -11.76 4.36 -23.16
CA ARG A 108 -12.92 5.18 -22.77
C ARG A 108 -13.78 4.49 -21.71
N GLU A 109 -14.11 3.21 -21.90
CA GLU A 109 -14.90 2.44 -20.94
C GLU A 109 -14.22 2.34 -19.57
N ILE A 110 -12.90 2.09 -19.56
CA ILE A 110 -12.11 2.02 -18.33
C ILE A 110 -12.00 3.40 -17.67
N ASP A 111 -11.83 4.48 -18.44
CA ASP A 111 -11.82 5.84 -17.91
C ASP A 111 -13.13 6.18 -17.21
N GLU A 112 -14.27 5.90 -17.84
CA GLU A 112 -15.59 6.13 -17.24
C GLU A 112 -15.80 5.30 -15.97
N ALA A 113 -15.36 4.04 -15.96
CA ALA A 113 -15.40 3.19 -14.78
C ALA A 113 -14.48 3.69 -13.66
N CYS A 114 -13.27 4.14 -13.99
CA CYS A 114 -12.30 4.69 -13.04
C CYS A 114 -12.79 6.00 -12.42
N LEU A 115 -13.45 6.88 -13.18
CA LEU A 115 -14.06 8.09 -12.65
C LEU A 115 -15.14 7.77 -11.62
N LYS A 116 -16.01 6.79 -11.92
CA LYS A 116 -17.07 6.33 -10.99
C LYS A 116 -16.49 5.67 -9.73
N ALA A 117 -15.39 4.94 -9.87
CA ALA A 117 -14.73 4.22 -8.78
C ALA A 117 -13.56 5.00 -8.13
N ASN A 118 -13.42 6.30 -8.43
CA ASN A 118 -12.28 7.08 -7.97
C ASN A 118 -12.31 7.23 -6.43
N MET A 119 -11.42 6.51 -5.75
CA MET A 119 -11.27 6.59 -4.30
C MET A 119 -10.87 7.98 -3.80
N LEU A 120 -10.29 8.83 -4.64
CA LEU A 120 -9.93 10.21 -4.27
C LEU A 120 -11.05 11.21 -4.57
N GLY A 121 -12.16 10.77 -5.17
CA GLY A 121 -13.24 11.65 -5.62
C GLY A 121 -14.20 12.13 -4.54
N THR A 122 -14.14 11.58 -3.31
CA THR A 122 -15.10 11.90 -2.23
C THR A 122 -14.43 12.56 -1.04
N LYS A 123 -15.14 13.49 -0.39
CA LYS A 123 -14.65 14.19 0.82
C LYS A 123 -14.41 13.20 1.96
N GLU A 124 -15.24 12.17 2.07
CA GLU A 124 -15.15 11.10 3.06
C GLU A 124 -13.87 10.28 2.89
N SER A 125 -13.51 9.96 1.64
CA SER A 125 -12.29 9.20 1.36
C SER A 125 -11.03 10.05 1.62
N ILE A 126 -11.05 11.33 1.24
CA ILE A 126 -9.95 12.26 1.57
C ILE A 126 -9.80 12.43 3.09
N ARG A 127 -10.90 12.54 3.83
CA ARG A 127 -10.86 12.58 5.30
C ARG A 127 -10.24 11.30 5.89
N SER A 128 -10.65 10.15 5.37
CA SER A 128 -10.12 8.85 5.80
C SER A 128 -8.62 8.72 5.52
N LEU A 129 -8.16 9.23 4.38
CA LEU A 129 -6.73 9.29 4.03
C LEU A 129 -5.95 10.21 4.96
N LYS A 130 -6.46 11.40 5.29
CA LYS A 130 -5.83 12.32 6.24
C LYS A 130 -5.65 11.67 7.62
N ILE A 131 -6.69 11.00 8.13
CA ILE A 131 -6.62 10.22 9.38
C ILE A 131 -5.55 9.11 9.29
N GLY A 132 -5.47 8.44 8.14
CA GLY A 132 -4.43 7.44 7.88
C GLY A 132 -3.02 8.01 7.91
N LEU A 133 -2.80 9.17 7.28
CA LEU A 133 -1.52 9.87 7.27
C LEU A 133 -1.12 10.35 8.68
N ASP A 134 -2.07 10.83 9.47
CA ASP A 134 -1.84 11.20 10.88
C ASP A 134 -1.36 9.99 11.68
N LYS A 135 -2.03 8.84 11.55
CA LYS A 135 -1.61 7.59 12.22
C LYS A 135 -0.22 7.14 11.78
N LEU A 136 0.08 7.22 10.49
CA LEU A 136 1.42 6.90 9.97
C LEU A 136 2.48 7.84 10.53
N LYS A 137 2.16 9.13 10.71
CA LYS A 137 3.06 10.07 11.37
C LYS A 137 3.28 9.71 12.84
N ASP A 138 2.21 9.49 13.60
CA ASP A 138 2.27 9.20 15.05
C ASP A 138 3.02 7.90 15.35
N GLU A 139 3.00 6.97 14.41
CA GLU A 139 3.76 5.72 14.45
C GLU A 139 5.23 5.89 13.96
N GLY A 140 5.63 7.07 13.50
CA GLY A 140 6.99 7.41 13.08
C GLY A 140 7.36 6.97 11.66
N TRP A 141 6.38 6.73 10.78
CA TRP A 141 6.61 6.34 9.38
C TRP A 141 6.86 7.53 8.47
N LEU A 142 6.27 8.67 8.83
CA LEU A 142 6.36 9.91 8.10
C LEU A 142 6.89 10.97 9.04
N SER A 143 7.77 11.81 8.54
CA SER A 143 8.05 13.10 9.18
C SER A 143 6.84 14.04 9.03
N ASP A 144 6.77 15.08 9.87
CA ASP A 144 5.76 16.14 9.73
C ASP A 144 5.80 16.76 8.32
N LYS A 145 7.00 16.98 7.78
CA LYS A 145 7.21 17.54 6.43
C LYS A 145 6.66 16.63 5.33
N GLU A 146 6.89 15.32 5.40
CA GLU A 146 6.36 14.38 4.42
C GLU A 146 4.83 14.33 4.48
N ARG A 147 4.26 14.30 5.68
CA ARG A 147 2.80 14.35 5.87
C ARG A 147 2.20 15.61 5.24
N GLU A 148 2.77 16.79 5.52
CA GLU A 148 2.28 18.05 4.96
C GLU A 148 2.36 18.05 3.44
N THR A 149 3.45 17.54 2.86
CA THR A 149 3.61 17.39 1.41
C THR A 149 2.49 16.52 0.83
N PHE A 150 2.18 15.37 1.44
CA PHE A 150 1.09 14.51 0.99
C PHE A 150 -0.28 15.19 1.09
N ILE A 151 -0.56 15.90 2.19
CA ILE A 151 -1.83 16.60 2.37
C ILE A 151 -2.00 17.70 1.33
N LYS A 152 -0.93 18.44 1.01
CA LYS A 152 -0.96 19.48 0.00
C LYS A 152 -1.29 18.90 -1.39
N SER A 153 -0.64 17.80 -1.77
CA SER A 153 -0.95 17.11 -3.03
C SER A 153 -2.38 16.59 -3.10
N LEU A 154 -3.00 16.20 -1.99
CA LEU A 154 -4.41 15.80 -1.97
C LEU A 154 -5.37 16.98 -2.17
N ALA A 155 -4.97 18.20 -1.78
CA ALA A 155 -5.78 19.40 -1.96
C ALA A 155 -5.66 19.99 -3.38
N GLU A 156 -4.51 19.82 -4.03
CA GLU A 156 -4.26 20.29 -5.41
C GLU A 156 -4.98 19.46 -6.49
N ASN A 157 -5.48 18.27 -6.14
CA ASN A 157 -6.23 17.37 -7.03
C ASN A 157 -7.76 17.41 -6.81
N GLN A 158 -8.26 18.42 -6.09
CA GLN A 158 -9.70 18.74 -5.94
C GLN A 158 -10.10 19.85 -6.90
#